data_AF-A0A6P6PH77-F1
#
_entry.id   AF-A0A6P6PH77-F1
#
_cell.length_a   1.000
_cell.length_b   1.000
_cell.length_c   1.000
_cell.angle_alpha   90.00
_cell.angle_beta   90.00
_cell.angle_gamma   90.00
#
_symmetry.space_group_name_H-M   'P 1'
#
loop_
_entity.id
_entity.type
_entity.pdbx_description
1 polymer ?
#
loop_
_entity_poly.entity_id
_entity_poly.type
_entity_poly.pdbx_seq_one_letter_code
_entity_poly.pdbx_strand_id
1 'polypeptide(L)'
;MKETVTLTLEPVPVESQSRAGASNISPSTAFPAFFEVPKFPFDVQAKLDRKECRLTSSDRNKIIRTLYKSMAQYKMYPTTEEYVQVAKALTLRYPFLKDKEGNGYHTWHMSLKRKFKFERTPLAEVEEVKRLKQKFGHSKKSLQPEESSCKEITRPLEINAVGEDATSIEGHVKVLQDQYRRTQPETHIVEDRIRRTFAWRRQEILVV
;
A
#
# COMPACT_ATOMS: atom_id res chain seq x y z
N MET A 1 29.13 53.37 46.33
CA MET A 1 29.67 52.12 46.91
C MET A 1 29.02 50.98 46.16
N LYS A 2 29.82 50.13 45.49
CA LYS A 2 29.32 49.04 44.65
C LYS A 2 29.28 47.77 45.49
N GLU A 3 28.11 47.16 45.63
CA GLU A 3 27.93 45.91 46.37
C GLU A 3 28.23 44.74 45.42
N THR A 4 29.29 43.99 45.73
CA THR A 4 29.71 42.78 45.03
C THR A 4 28.99 41.58 45.64
N VAL A 5 28.12 40.94 44.85
CA VAL A 5 27.50 39.65 45.16
C VAL A 5 28.46 38.54 44.76
N THR A 6 28.99 37.80 45.74
CA THR A 6 29.87 36.65 45.51
C THR A 6 29.04 35.36 45.60
N LEU A 7 28.79 34.74 44.46
CA LEU A 7 28.14 33.42 44.32
C LEU A 7 29.22 32.33 44.43
N THR A 8 29.25 31.63 45.56
CA THR A 8 30.12 30.46 45.78
C THR A 8 29.34 29.19 45.43
N LEU A 9 29.78 28.48 44.38
CA LEU A 9 29.31 27.15 44.01
C LEU A 9 30.28 26.11 44.57
N GLU A 10 29.82 25.31 45.53
CA GLU A 10 30.52 24.11 46.01
C GLU A 10 30.08 22.88 45.19
N PRO A 11 31.00 22.05 44.67
CA PRO A 11 30.68 20.79 44.01
C PRO A 11 30.65 19.63 45.02
N VAL A 12 29.60 18.81 44.99
CA VAL A 12 29.42 17.64 45.86
C VAL A 12 29.23 16.37 44.99
N PRO A 13 29.78 15.21 45.41
CA PRO A 13 30.50 14.31 44.53
C PRO A 13 29.67 13.23 43.83
N VAL A 14 30.27 12.72 42.77
CA VAL A 14 29.84 11.58 41.95
C VAL A 14 29.75 10.31 42.79
N GLU A 15 28.55 9.75 42.90
CA GLU A 15 28.36 8.37 43.35
C GLU A 15 27.78 7.52 42.22
N SER A 16 28.63 6.62 41.73
CA SER A 16 28.33 5.63 40.70
C SER A 16 27.51 4.49 41.29
N GLN A 17 26.25 4.35 40.86
CA GLN A 17 25.53 3.08 40.98
C GLN A 17 24.90 2.69 39.64
N SER A 18 25.44 1.60 39.10
CA SER A 18 25.04 0.93 37.89
C SER A 18 23.71 0.19 38.07
N ARG A 19 22.71 0.51 37.25
CA ARG A 19 21.60 -0.42 36.99
C ARG A 19 21.04 -0.26 35.57
N ALA A 20 21.41 -1.23 34.74
CA ALA A 20 20.73 -1.76 33.56
C ALA A 20 19.92 -0.78 32.69
N GLY A 21 20.48 -0.51 31.50
CA GLY A 21 19.95 0.36 30.45
C GLY A 21 18.45 0.17 30.14
N ALA A 22 17.67 1.17 30.53
CA ALA A 22 16.52 1.61 29.76
C ALA A 22 17.03 2.66 28.77
N SER A 23 17.09 2.32 27.49
CA SER A 23 17.35 3.30 26.44
C SER A 23 16.16 4.27 26.40
N ASN A 24 16.35 5.44 27.00
CA ASN A 24 15.49 6.60 26.78
C ASN A 24 15.66 7.01 25.31
N ILE A 25 14.79 6.49 24.45
CA ILE A 25 14.70 6.93 23.06
C ILE A 25 14.04 8.31 23.09
N SER A 26 14.85 9.37 23.07
CA SER A 26 14.39 10.68 22.62
C SER A 26 13.69 10.48 21.27
N PRO A 27 12.50 11.05 21.03
CA PRO A 27 11.82 10.92 19.74
C PRO A 27 12.59 11.71 18.69
N SER A 28 13.64 11.06 18.16
CA SER A 28 14.27 11.47 16.92
C SER A 28 13.24 11.26 15.83
N THR A 29 12.86 12.35 15.16
CA THR A 29 11.97 12.33 13.99
C THR A 29 12.58 11.59 12.79
N ALA A 30 13.87 11.27 12.85
CA ALA A 30 14.58 10.53 11.83
C ALA A 30 14.42 9.02 12.00
N PHE A 31 14.24 8.31 10.89
CA PHE A 31 14.24 6.86 10.88
C PHE A 31 15.65 6.34 11.22
N PRO A 32 15.80 5.29 12.04
CA PRO A 32 17.11 4.84 12.49
C PRO A 32 17.94 4.26 11.34
N ALA A 33 19.25 4.54 11.34
CA ALA A 33 20.20 3.97 10.36
C ALA A 33 20.26 2.44 10.41
N PHE A 34 20.07 1.87 11.61
CA PHE A 34 19.94 0.44 11.83
C PHE A 34 18.64 0.16 12.57
N PHE A 35 17.79 -0.69 12.00
CA PHE A 35 16.53 -1.06 12.62
C PHE A 35 16.71 -2.31 13.47
N GLU A 36 16.50 -2.19 14.78
CA GLU A 36 16.49 -3.33 15.69
C GLU A 36 15.12 -4.03 15.64
N VAL A 37 15.11 -5.34 15.40
CA VAL A 37 13.87 -6.11 15.33
C VAL A 37 13.26 -6.24 16.74
N PRO A 38 12.06 -5.71 17.00
CA PRO A 38 11.43 -5.77 18.31
C PRO A 38 11.07 -7.21 18.70
N LYS A 39 10.88 -7.45 20.01
CA LYS A 39 10.30 -8.71 20.49
C LYS A 39 8.86 -8.85 20.01
N PHE A 40 8.50 -10.06 19.57
CA PHE A 40 7.15 -10.39 19.15
C PHE A 40 6.28 -10.85 20.32
N PRO A 41 4.95 -10.87 20.16
CA PRO A 41 4.05 -11.52 21.12
C PRO A 41 4.52 -12.95 21.43
N PHE A 42 4.34 -13.37 22.68
CA PHE A 42 4.93 -14.61 23.22
C PHE A 42 4.71 -15.85 22.35
N ASP A 43 3.48 -16.03 21.85
CA ASP A 43 3.09 -17.16 21.01
C ASP A 43 3.88 -17.22 19.70
N VAL A 44 4.12 -16.07 19.06
CA VAL A 44 4.91 -15.97 17.84
C VAL A 44 6.40 -16.03 18.16
N GLN A 45 6.85 -15.33 19.20
CA GLN A 45 8.25 -15.31 19.62
C GLN A 45 8.74 -16.74 19.95
N ALA A 46 7.95 -17.53 20.68
CA ALA A 46 8.30 -18.90 21.02
C ALA A 46 8.44 -19.80 19.77
N LYS A 47 7.65 -19.58 18.71
CA LYS A 47 7.80 -20.28 17.43
C LYS A 47 9.08 -19.86 16.69
N LEU A 48 9.39 -18.56 16.72
CA LEU A 48 10.61 -18.02 16.13
C LEU A 48 11.86 -18.54 16.86
N ASP A 49 11.82 -18.63 18.19
CA ASP A 49 12.92 -19.13 19.02
C ASP A 49 13.15 -20.64 18.77
N ARG A 50 12.06 -21.40 18.57
CA ARG A 50 12.11 -22.80 18.13
C ARG A 50 12.50 -22.98 16.65
N LYS A 51 12.72 -21.89 15.91
CA LYS A 51 13.03 -21.88 14.46
C LYS A 51 12.01 -22.65 13.63
N GLU A 52 10.73 -22.52 13.97
CA GLU A 52 9.65 -23.18 13.27
C GLU A 52 9.46 -22.59 11.87
N CYS A 53 9.72 -23.38 10.83
CA CYS A 53 9.63 -22.93 9.44
C CYS A 53 8.19 -22.65 8.97
N ARG A 54 7.17 -23.18 9.65
CA ARG A 54 5.77 -23.11 9.23
C ARG A 54 4.98 -22.13 10.10
N LEU A 55 5.08 -20.85 9.75
CA LEU A 55 4.22 -19.82 10.35
C LEU A 55 2.84 -19.78 9.69
N THR A 56 1.79 -19.69 10.50
CA THR A 56 0.43 -19.48 9.99
C THR A 56 0.23 -18.04 9.50
N SER A 57 -0.83 -17.78 8.74
CA SER A 57 -1.20 -16.42 8.32
C SER A 57 -1.40 -15.47 9.52
N SER A 58 -1.97 -15.99 10.62
CA SER A 58 -2.15 -15.24 11.87
C SER A 58 -0.81 -14.84 12.49
N ASP A 59 0.15 -15.76 12.56
CA ASP A 59 1.51 -15.49 13.09
C ASP A 59 2.22 -14.42 12.25
N ARG A 60 2.18 -14.56 10.92
CA ARG A 60 2.76 -13.56 10.00
C ARG A 60 2.12 -12.18 10.19
N ASN A 61 0.80 -12.12 10.36
CA ASN A 61 0.10 -10.88 10.62
C ASN A 61 0.50 -10.23 11.95
N LYS A 62 0.74 -11.02 13.00
CA LYS A 62 1.25 -10.52 14.29
C LYS A 62 2.65 -9.93 14.15
N ILE A 63 3.55 -10.60 13.42
CA ILE A 63 4.90 -10.07 13.10
C ILE A 63 4.78 -8.71 12.40
N ILE A 64 3.98 -8.63 11.33
CA ILE A 64 3.78 -7.39 10.57
C ILE A 64 3.18 -6.28 11.43
N ARG A 65 2.21 -6.60 12.30
CA ARG A 65 1.61 -5.62 13.23
C ARG A 65 2.63 -5.09 14.24
N THR A 66 3.49 -5.95 14.79
CA THR A 66 4.52 -5.53 15.75
C THR A 66 5.58 -4.66 15.08
N LEU A 67 6.05 -5.04 13.89
CA LEU A 67 6.98 -4.23 13.11
C LEU A 67 6.37 -2.88 12.74
N TYR A 68 5.11 -2.85 12.29
CA TYR A 68 4.38 -1.61 12.03
C TYR A 68 4.38 -0.71 13.27
N LYS A 69 3.99 -1.22 14.45
CA LYS A 69 3.94 -0.42 15.69
C LYS A 69 5.30 0.18 16.05
N SER A 70 6.39 -0.56 15.82
CA SER A 70 7.74 -0.06 16.07
C SER A 70 8.15 1.00 15.05
N MET A 71 7.97 0.75 13.76
CA MET A 71 8.27 1.71 12.69
C MET A 71 7.44 3.00 12.80
N ALA A 72 6.17 2.86 13.19
CA ALA A 72 5.21 3.93 13.36
C ALA A 72 5.61 4.97 14.43
N GLN A 73 6.48 4.60 15.37
CA GLN A 73 7.03 5.53 16.35
C GLN A 73 7.96 6.57 15.71
N TYR A 74 8.54 6.24 14.56
CA TYR A 74 9.42 7.14 13.81
C TYR A 74 8.67 7.86 12.68
N LYS A 75 7.97 7.11 11.81
CA LYS A 75 7.32 7.68 10.61
C LYS A 75 6.04 6.95 10.22
N MET A 76 5.02 7.72 9.84
CA MET A 76 3.78 7.21 9.22
C MET A 76 3.88 6.99 7.71
N TYR A 77 4.85 7.64 7.05
CA TYR A 77 5.09 7.53 5.62
C TYR A 77 6.53 7.09 5.32
N PRO A 78 6.92 5.85 5.67
CA PRO A 78 8.26 5.37 5.35
C PRO A 78 8.56 5.33 3.84
N THR A 79 9.82 5.52 3.48
CA THR A 79 10.32 5.34 2.10
C THR A 79 10.47 3.86 1.74
N THR A 80 10.65 3.56 0.45
CA THR A 80 10.89 2.18 -0.02
C THR A 80 12.11 1.56 0.65
N GLU A 81 13.19 2.33 0.79
CA GLU A 81 14.45 1.90 1.39
C GLU A 81 14.28 1.58 2.88
N GLU A 82 13.50 2.38 3.61
CA GLU A 82 13.18 2.14 5.02
C GLU A 82 12.37 0.84 5.20
N TYR A 83 11.39 0.55 4.33
CA TYR A 83 10.71 -0.75 4.37
C TYR A 83 11.65 -1.92 4.07
N VAL A 84 12.53 -1.76 3.09
CA VAL A 84 13.52 -2.77 2.72
C VAL A 84 14.48 -3.02 3.86
N GLN A 85 14.94 -1.98 4.56
CA GLN A 85 15.82 -2.08 5.73
C GLN A 85 15.19 -2.96 6.82
N VAL A 86 13.91 -2.72 7.16
CA VAL A 86 13.21 -3.52 8.18
C VAL A 86 13.00 -4.97 7.74
N ALA A 87 12.63 -5.19 6.48
CA ALA A 87 12.46 -6.53 5.95
C ALA A 87 13.78 -7.33 5.94
N LYS A 88 14.89 -6.66 5.59
CA LYS A 88 16.25 -7.23 5.69
C LYS A 88 16.63 -7.53 7.14
N ALA A 89 16.41 -6.61 8.06
CA ALA A 89 16.68 -6.83 9.49
C ALA A 89 15.93 -8.05 10.05
N LEU A 90 14.63 -8.19 9.70
CA LEU A 90 13.82 -9.34 10.08
C LEU A 90 14.41 -10.66 9.56
N THR A 91 14.71 -10.72 8.27
CA THR A 91 15.21 -11.94 7.61
C THR A 91 16.67 -12.25 7.92
N LEU A 92 17.46 -11.26 8.34
CA LEU A 92 18.80 -11.47 8.89
C LEU A 92 18.72 -12.09 10.28
N ARG A 93 17.80 -11.60 11.13
CA ARG A 93 17.57 -12.13 12.48
C ARG A 93 16.96 -13.54 12.46
N TYR A 94 16.05 -13.80 11.52
CA TYR A 94 15.36 -15.08 11.36
C TYR A 94 15.53 -15.61 9.93
N PRO A 95 16.67 -16.26 9.60
CA PRO A 95 16.97 -16.69 8.23
C PRO A 95 15.96 -17.67 7.62
N PHE A 96 15.28 -18.47 8.45
CA PHE A 96 14.23 -19.40 8.01
C PHE A 96 12.94 -18.71 7.54
N LEU A 97 12.80 -17.39 7.76
CA LEU A 97 11.70 -16.59 7.22
C LEU A 97 11.98 -16.04 5.82
N LYS A 98 13.18 -16.26 5.28
CA LYS A 98 13.54 -15.78 3.95
C LYS A 98 12.64 -16.41 2.88
N ASP A 99 12.23 -15.59 1.91
CA ASP A 99 11.57 -16.08 0.72
C ASP A 99 12.52 -17.01 -0.05
N LYS A 100 12.01 -18.10 -0.60
CA LYS A 100 12.83 -19.08 -1.35
C LYS A 100 13.36 -18.53 -2.67
N GLU A 101 12.66 -17.55 -3.23
CA GLU A 101 12.92 -16.99 -4.55
C GLU A 101 13.22 -15.48 -4.45
N GLY A 102 13.98 -14.98 -5.42
CA GLY A 102 14.30 -13.57 -5.54
C GLY A 102 15.24 -13.06 -4.43
N ASN A 103 14.92 -11.89 -3.87
CA ASN A 103 15.78 -11.20 -2.90
C ASN A 103 15.63 -11.69 -1.45
N GLY A 104 14.77 -12.68 -1.18
CA GLY A 104 14.62 -13.30 0.13
C GLY A 104 13.81 -12.51 1.17
N TYR A 105 13.40 -11.27 0.90
CA TYR A 105 12.64 -10.44 1.86
C TYR A 105 11.41 -9.73 1.24
N HIS A 106 11.14 -9.97 -0.03
CA HIS A 106 10.11 -9.27 -0.81
C HIS A 106 8.72 -9.39 -0.17
N THR A 107 8.33 -10.57 0.30
CA THR A 107 7.01 -10.80 0.89
C THR A 107 6.81 -9.97 2.16
N TRP A 108 7.84 -9.84 2.99
CA TRP A 108 7.81 -9.06 4.22
C TRP A 108 7.74 -7.56 3.93
N HIS A 109 8.56 -7.09 2.98
CA HIS A 109 8.52 -5.71 2.49
C HIS A 109 7.11 -5.35 1.98
N MET A 110 6.54 -6.15 1.07
CA MET A 110 5.21 -5.86 0.51
C MET A 110 4.12 -5.91 1.58
N SER A 111 4.22 -6.82 2.54
CA SER A 111 3.24 -6.94 3.63
C SER A 111 3.29 -5.73 4.57
N LEU A 112 4.49 -5.20 4.88
CA LEU A 112 4.64 -3.95 5.62
C LEU A 112 4.07 -2.75 4.85
N LYS A 113 4.40 -2.62 3.56
CA LYS A 113 3.88 -1.55 2.71
C LYS A 113 2.36 -1.56 2.64
N ARG A 114 1.75 -2.75 2.48
CA ARG A 114 0.29 -2.93 2.54
C ARG A 114 -0.26 -2.56 3.91
N LYS A 115 0.39 -2.96 5.01
CA LYS A 115 -0.03 -2.62 6.38
C LYS A 115 -0.06 -1.11 6.59
N PHE A 116 1.00 -0.39 6.25
CA PHE A 116 1.03 1.07 6.34
C PHE A 116 0.01 1.74 5.41
N LYS A 117 -0.23 1.20 4.21
CA LYS A 117 -1.31 1.70 3.34
C LYS A 117 -2.69 1.53 3.98
N PHE A 118 -2.95 0.38 4.59
CA PHE A 118 -4.22 0.10 5.26
C PHE A 118 -4.44 0.97 6.51
N GLU A 119 -3.41 1.19 7.32
CA GLU A 119 -3.54 2.05 8.51
C GLU A 119 -3.72 3.54 8.14
N ARG A 120 -3.26 3.94 6.95
CA ARG A 120 -3.51 5.28 6.38
C ARG A 120 -4.82 5.36 5.59
N THR A 121 -5.70 4.35 5.68
CA THR A 121 -6.94 4.35 4.91
C THR A 121 -7.68 5.67 5.15
N PRO A 122 -8.16 6.34 4.08
CA PRO A 122 -8.75 7.66 4.22
C PRO A 122 -9.89 7.63 5.23
N LEU A 123 -10.03 8.73 5.99
CA LEU A 123 -11.16 9.00 6.89
C LEU A 123 -12.45 9.26 6.09
N ALA A 124 -12.77 8.42 5.12
CA ALA A 124 -13.85 8.63 4.15
C ALA A 124 -15.24 8.65 4.80
N GLU A 125 -15.38 8.02 5.97
CA GLU A 125 -16.61 8.00 6.76
C GLU A 125 -16.73 9.19 7.72
N VAL A 126 -15.66 9.98 7.90
CA VAL A 126 -15.74 11.22 8.68
C VAL A 126 -16.51 12.24 7.85
N GLU A 127 -17.66 12.67 8.36
CA GLU A 127 -18.62 13.48 7.60
C GLU A 127 -18.00 14.78 7.06
N GLU A 128 -17.08 15.37 7.82
CA GLU A 128 -16.33 16.56 7.39
C GLU A 128 -15.41 16.29 6.18
N VAL A 129 -14.73 15.14 6.17
CA VAL A 129 -13.87 14.71 5.05
C VAL A 129 -14.73 14.42 3.82
N LYS A 130 -15.90 13.80 4.01
CA LYS A 130 -16.87 13.54 2.93
C LYS A 130 -17.38 14.85 2.33
N ARG A 131 -17.77 15.83 3.15
CA ARG A 131 -18.20 17.17 2.74
C ARG A 131 -17.13 17.89 1.93
N LEU A 132 -15.88 17.87 2.40
CA LEU A 132 -14.75 18.49 1.69
C LEU A 132 -14.45 17.78 0.36
N LYS A 133 -14.51 16.44 0.32
CA LYS A 133 -14.36 15.68 -0.93
C LYS A 133 -15.51 15.92 -1.92
N GLN A 134 -16.72 16.16 -1.44
CA GLN A 134 -17.84 16.56 -2.31
C GLN A 134 -17.65 17.97 -2.87
N LYS A 135 -17.14 18.91 -2.05
CA LYS A 135 -16.95 20.31 -2.45
C LYS A 135 -15.74 20.53 -3.36
N PHE A 136 -14.62 19.85 -3.08
CA PHE A 136 -13.33 20.10 -3.74
C PHE A 136 -12.72 18.88 -4.42
N GLY A 137 -13.23 17.68 -4.12
CA GLY A 137 -12.77 16.48 -4.82
C GLY A 137 -13.27 16.49 -6.25
N HIS A 138 -12.47 15.92 -7.16
CA HIS A 138 -12.94 15.58 -8.50
C HIS A 138 -13.95 14.43 -8.39
N SER A 139 -15.19 14.74 -8.07
CA SER A 139 -16.29 13.80 -8.24
C SER A 139 -16.50 13.67 -9.75
N LYS A 140 -16.30 12.45 -10.30
CA LYS A 140 -17.17 12.04 -11.41
C LYS A 140 -18.58 12.24 -10.88
N LYS A 141 -19.36 13.13 -11.49
CA LYS A 141 -20.76 13.38 -11.11
C LYS A 141 -21.41 12.00 -10.90
N SER A 142 -21.65 11.65 -9.65
CA SER A 142 -22.54 10.55 -9.33
C SER A 142 -23.90 11.03 -9.81
N LEU A 143 -24.32 10.52 -10.97
CA LEU A 143 -25.73 10.52 -11.30
C LEU A 143 -26.42 9.87 -10.11
N GLN A 144 -27.42 10.58 -9.56
CA GLN A 144 -28.17 10.19 -8.39
C GLN A 144 -28.65 8.74 -8.51
N PRO A 145 -28.80 8.01 -7.40
CA PRO A 145 -29.53 6.76 -7.37
C PRO A 145 -31.02 7.09 -7.50
N GLU A 146 -31.48 7.28 -8.73
CA GLU A 146 -32.87 7.04 -9.05
C GLU A 146 -33.12 5.57 -8.80
N GLU A 147 -34.10 5.29 -7.95
CA GLU A 147 -34.58 3.97 -7.54
C GLU A 147 -34.76 3.05 -8.75
N SER A 148 -33.71 2.34 -9.10
CA SER A 148 -33.76 1.25 -10.04
C SER A 148 -33.24 0.04 -9.29
N SER A 149 -34.20 -0.58 -8.59
CA SER A 149 -34.18 -1.98 -8.18
C SER A 149 -33.08 -2.72 -8.91
N CYS A 150 -32.08 -3.18 -8.16
CA CYS A 150 -31.05 -4.10 -8.61
C CYS A 150 -31.73 -5.36 -9.16
N LYS A 151 -32.18 -5.29 -10.41
CA LYS A 151 -32.39 -6.45 -11.24
C LYS A 151 -31.02 -6.76 -11.77
N GLU A 152 -30.36 -7.67 -11.07
CA GLU A 152 -29.77 -8.85 -11.67
C GLU A 152 -29.06 -8.57 -13.01
N ILE A 153 -27.74 -8.73 -12.99
CA ILE A 153 -26.83 -8.65 -14.13
C ILE A 153 -27.08 -9.87 -15.04
N THR A 154 -28.31 -9.95 -15.54
CA THR A 154 -28.81 -10.85 -16.58
C THR A 154 -29.79 -10.02 -17.40
N ARG A 155 -29.34 -8.84 -17.82
CA ARG A 155 -29.86 -8.24 -19.05
C ARG A 155 -28.74 -8.41 -20.06
N PRO A 156 -28.88 -9.31 -21.04
CA PRO A 156 -28.18 -9.11 -22.30
C PRO A 156 -28.60 -7.70 -22.71
N LEU A 157 -27.67 -6.75 -22.67
CA LEU A 157 -27.84 -5.60 -23.52
C LEU A 157 -27.79 -6.23 -24.90
N GLU A 158 -28.95 -6.48 -25.50
CA GLU A 158 -29.08 -6.69 -26.93
C GLU A 158 -28.60 -5.38 -27.55
N ILE A 159 -27.27 -5.23 -27.59
CA ILE A 159 -26.60 -4.39 -28.55
C ILE A 159 -26.87 -5.14 -29.84
N ASN A 160 -28.04 -4.84 -30.41
CA ASN A 160 -28.45 -5.28 -31.71
C ASN A 160 -27.22 -5.12 -32.62
N ALA A 161 -26.67 -6.25 -33.06
CA ALA A 161 -25.68 -6.33 -34.14
C ALA A 161 -26.33 -5.94 -35.48
N VAL A 162 -27.26 -4.98 -35.45
CA VAL A 162 -27.95 -4.49 -36.63
C VAL A 162 -27.06 -3.41 -37.20
N GLY A 163 -26.27 -3.80 -38.19
CA GLY A 163 -25.70 -2.86 -39.16
C GLY A 163 -24.29 -3.17 -39.64
N GLU A 164 -23.51 -3.98 -38.92
CA GLU A 164 -22.12 -4.26 -39.29
C GLU A 164 -22.00 -5.74 -39.67
N ASP A 165 -21.72 -6.02 -40.95
CA ASP A 165 -21.43 -7.36 -41.46
C ASP A 165 -19.94 -7.73 -41.25
N ALA A 166 -19.57 -8.99 -41.50
CA ALA A 166 -18.19 -9.45 -41.32
C ALA A 166 -17.17 -8.62 -42.13
N THR A 167 -17.55 -8.19 -43.32
CA THR A 167 -16.74 -7.33 -44.20
C THR A 167 -16.53 -5.94 -43.59
N SER A 168 -17.57 -5.34 -43.01
CA SER A 168 -17.48 -4.04 -42.35
C SER A 168 -16.64 -4.09 -41.07
N ILE A 169 -16.76 -5.18 -40.29
CA ILE A 169 -15.91 -5.41 -39.12
C ILE A 169 -14.43 -5.46 -39.50
N GLU A 170 -14.08 -6.20 -40.56
CA GLU A 170 -12.70 -6.23 -41.08
C GLU A 170 -12.22 -4.83 -41.49
N GLY A 171 -13.10 -4.04 -42.11
CA GLY A 171 -12.85 -2.64 -42.42
C GLY A 171 -12.53 -1.80 -41.19
N HIS A 172 -13.30 -1.95 -40.10
CA HIS A 172 -13.04 -1.25 -38.84
C HIS A 172 -11.72 -1.68 -38.20
N VAL A 173 -11.40 -2.97 -38.23
CA VAL A 173 -10.12 -3.52 -37.72
C VAL A 173 -8.94 -2.95 -38.50
N LYS A 174 -9.03 -2.88 -39.83
CA LYS A 174 -7.99 -2.29 -40.67
C LYS A 174 -7.74 -0.82 -40.34
N VAL A 175 -8.79 -0.05 -40.07
CA VAL A 175 -8.68 1.35 -39.63
C VAL A 175 -7.99 1.45 -38.27
N LEU A 176 -8.33 0.57 -37.31
CA LEU A 176 -7.66 0.53 -36.02
C LEU A 176 -6.17 0.21 -36.15
N GLN A 177 -5.80 -0.73 -37.01
CA GLN A 177 -4.40 -1.09 -37.29
C GLN A 177 -3.64 0.04 -38.00
N ASP A 178 -4.30 0.80 -38.88
CA ASP A 178 -3.70 1.98 -39.50
C ASP A 178 -3.45 3.08 -38.48
N GLN A 179 -4.44 3.39 -37.63
CA GLN A 179 -4.29 4.37 -36.56
C GLN A 179 -3.16 4.00 -35.61
N TYR A 180 -3.04 2.72 -35.24
CA TYR A 180 -1.99 2.23 -34.37
C TYR A 180 -0.58 2.41 -34.95
N ARG A 181 -0.43 2.38 -36.28
CA ARG A 181 0.87 2.57 -36.95
C ARG A 181 1.31 4.03 -37.04
N ARG A 182 0.43 4.99 -36.77
CA ARG A 182 0.74 6.42 -36.85
C ARG A 182 1.44 6.89 -35.58
N THR A 183 2.40 7.81 -35.73
CA THR A 183 3.09 8.47 -34.61
C THR A 183 2.12 9.25 -33.72
N GLN A 184 1.04 9.76 -34.31
CA GLN A 184 -0.06 10.43 -33.60
C GLN A 184 -1.41 9.87 -34.09
N PRO A 185 -2.07 8.99 -33.32
CA PRO A 185 -3.36 8.43 -33.68
C PRO A 185 -4.51 9.42 -33.42
N GLU A 186 -5.49 9.41 -34.32
CA GLU A 186 -6.73 10.18 -34.17
C GLU A 186 -7.66 9.49 -33.16
N THR A 187 -7.69 10.01 -31.94
CA THR A 187 -8.39 9.40 -30.79
C THR A 187 -9.88 9.22 -31.04
N HIS A 188 -10.54 10.20 -31.67
CA HIS A 188 -11.95 10.16 -31.99
C HIS A 188 -12.32 9.03 -32.97
N ILE A 189 -11.43 8.72 -33.92
CA ILE A 189 -11.62 7.63 -34.88
C ILE A 189 -11.46 6.28 -34.17
N VAL A 190 -10.44 6.15 -33.32
CA VAL A 190 -10.20 4.93 -32.55
C VAL A 190 -11.38 4.63 -31.64
N GLU A 191 -11.93 5.63 -30.94
CA GLU A 191 -13.09 5.45 -30.08
C GLU A 191 -14.34 4.99 -30.84
N ASP A 192 -14.65 5.61 -31.99
CA ASP A 192 -15.80 5.21 -32.82
C ASP A 192 -15.66 3.78 -33.33
N ARG A 193 -14.48 3.42 -33.85
CA ARG A 193 -14.20 2.07 -34.37
C ARG A 193 -14.22 1.00 -33.27
N ILE A 194 -13.72 1.31 -32.07
CA ILE A 194 -13.81 0.43 -30.89
C ILE A 194 -15.29 0.21 -30.50
N ARG A 195 -16.11 1.26 -30.47
CA ARG A 195 -17.55 1.13 -30.13
C ARG A 195 -18.29 0.25 -31.12
N ARG A 196 -18.05 0.44 -32.42
CA ARG A 196 -18.69 -0.36 -33.49
C ARG A 196 -18.29 -1.84 -33.47
N THR A 197 -17.03 -2.13 -33.18
CA THR A 197 -16.51 -3.52 -33.11
C THR A 197 -16.75 -4.21 -31.77
N PHE A 198 -17.41 -3.55 -30.80
CA PHE A 198 -17.56 -4.07 -29.44
C PHE A 198 -18.33 -5.39 -29.37
N ALA A 199 -19.48 -5.46 -30.05
CA ALA A 199 -20.33 -6.66 -30.03
C ALA A 199 -19.60 -7.88 -30.57
N TRP A 200 -18.86 -7.70 -31.67
CA TRP A 200 -18.08 -8.75 -32.34
C TRP A 200 -16.91 -9.25 -31.47
N ARG A 201 -16.10 -8.33 -30.93
CA ARG A 201 -14.99 -8.69 -30.01
C ARG A 201 -15.47 -9.40 -28.73
N ARG A 202 -16.67 -9.10 -28.25
CA ARG A 202 -17.26 -9.77 -27.07
C ARG A 202 -17.68 -11.22 -27.38
N GLN A 203 -18.12 -11.50 -28.60
CA GLN A 203 -18.46 -12.87 -29.01
C GLN A 203 -17.23 -13.78 -29.01
N GLU A 204 -16.06 -13.31 -29.46
CA GLU A 204 -14.82 -14.11 -29.43
C GLU A 204 -14.42 -14.54 -28.01
N ILE A 205 -14.67 -13.70 -27.00
CA ILE A 205 -14.32 -13.99 -25.60
C ILE A 205 -15.25 -15.06 -24.99
N LEU A 206 -16.49 -15.17 -25.47
CA LEU A 206 -17.48 -16.13 -24.95
C LEU A 206 -17.37 -17.52 -25.60
N VAL A 207 -16.51 -17.68 -26.62
CA VAL A 207 -16.32 -18.93 -27.37
C VAL A 207 -15.07 -19.70 -26.89
N VAL A 208 -14.42 -19.25 -25.82
CA VAL A 208 -13.24 -19.89 -25.20
C VAL A 208 -13.58 -20.53 -23.86
#